data_AF-A0A1S1RK15-F1
#
_entry.id   AF-A0A1S1RK15-F1
#
_cell.length_a   1.000
_cell.length_b   1.000
_cell.length_c   1.000
_cell.angle_alpha   90.00
_cell.angle_beta   90.00
_cell.angle_gamma   90.00
#
_symmetry.space_group_name_H-M   'P 1'
#
loop_
_entity.id
_entity.type
_entity.pdbx_description
1 polymer ?
#
loop_
_entity_poly.entity_id
_entity_poly.type
_entity_poly.pdbx_seq_one_letter_code
_entity_poly.pdbx_strand_id
1 'polypeptide(L)'
;MVDTAVRLTEQDARAIVELAALAPSIHNTQPWRWRLDGTGLHLFADPERLLQVADHEGRQLLISCGAALAFARFAVRSRGLVPEVTYGPLEETGPPTARDPLATITVTGRQPATAAEKDPAQAIAARHTDRRPFLAGERGRLGPDDVSALRRAAETEAAWAWFVEDTDSRITASVLLSRADWQETHDPAYAEELRRWRRDSPTAADGLPTEVVGGVAESRQSEFVLRDFDVARGDTSSVAPSRGTPAGGGAASASASASVEHPVLLAIGTDSDRPVDRLLGGAATGRVLVTATERGLAASPLGQVLDLPALREQLRASFGLAGHVQMLLRVGRPDPDLPPLPATPRRPVDEILDVA
;
A
#
# COMPACT_ATOMS: atom_id res chain seq x y z
N MET A 1 -38.19 9.33 -5.98
CA MET A 1 -38.01 9.25 -7.44
C MET A 1 -37.20 8.00 -7.69
N VAL A 2 -37.68 7.11 -8.56
CA VAL A 2 -36.98 5.86 -8.89
C VAL A 2 -35.73 6.24 -9.67
N ASP A 3 -34.57 6.13 -9.03
CA ASP A 3 -33.28 6.42 -9.65
C ASP A 3 -33.04 5.36 -10.72
N THR A 4 -32.85 5.82 -11.96
CA THR A 4 -32.69 4.90 -13.08
C THR A 4 -31.24 4.45 -13.08
N ALA A 5 -30.98 3.18 -12.77
CA ALA A 5 -29.63 2.61 -12.77
C ALA A 5 -28.85 3.06 -14.00
N VAL A 6 -27.74 3.76 -13.78
CA VAL A 6 -26.92 4.30 -14.86
C VAL A 6 -25.98 3.17 -15.32
N ARG A 7 -26.06 2.81 -16.60
CA ARG A 7 -25.11 1.84 -17.15
C ARG A 7 -23.77 2.52 -17.42
N LEU A 8 -22.69 1.88 -16.99
CA LEU A 8 -21.33 2.30 -17.35
C LEU A 8 -21.10 1.96 -18.82
N THR A 9 -20.60 2.92 -19.58
CA THR A 9 -20.11 2.66 -20.94
C THR A 9 -18.72 2.03 -20.89
N GLU A 10 -18.26 1.44 -22.01
CA GLU A 10 -16.88 0.99 -22.12
C GLU A 10 -15.89 2.12 -21.83
N GLN A 11 -16.17 3.34 -22.31
CA GLN A 11 -15.35 4.51 -22.05
C GLN A 11 -15.31 4.88 -20.57
N ASP A 12 -16.43 4.76 -19.85
CA ASP A 12 -16.46 4.95 -18.41
C ASP A 12 -15.59 3.90 -17.71
N ALA A 13 -15.76 2.61 -18.05
CA ALA A 13 -15.03 1.51 -17.44
C ALA A 13 -13.52 1.63 -17.66
N ARG A 14 -13.08 1.94 -18.90
CA ARG A 14 -11.67 2.18 -19.20
C ARG A 14 -11.07 3.27 -18.31
N ALA A 15 -11.72 4.44 -18.23
CA ALA A 15 -11.25 5.55 -17.40
C ALA A 15 -11.24 5.20 -15.90
N ILE A 16 -12.24 4.44 -15.42
CA ILE A 16 -12.29 3.98 -14.03
C ILE A 16 -11.14 3.02 -13.74
N VAL A 17 -10.89 2.06 -14.63
CA VAL A 17 -9.85 1.04 -14.44
C VAL A 17 -8.45 1.63 -14.59
N GLU A 18 -8.23 2.60 -15.48
CA GLU A 18 -6.97 3.34 -15.57
C GLU A 18 -6.59 3.99 -14.23
N LEU A 19 -7.55 4.62 -13.56
CA LEU A 19 -7.30 5.22 -12.25
C LEU A 19 -7.15 4.15 -11.16
N ALA A 20 -7.96 3.09 -11.20
CA ALA A 20 -7.88 1.96 -10.29
C ALA A 20 -6.51 1.26 -10.33
N ALA A 21 -5.92 1.15 -11.53
CA ALA A 21 -4.63 0.51 -11.74
C ALA A 21 -3.48 1.23 -11.01
N LEU A 22 -3.60 2.52 -10.70
CA LEU A 22 -2.58 3.27 -9.95
C LEU A 22 -2.49 2.85 -8.47
N ALA A 23 -3.43 2.04 -7.97
CA ALA A 23 -3.44 1.51 -6.62
C ALA A 23 -2.12 0.80 -6.27
N PRO A 24 -1.66 0.91 -5.02
CA PRO A 24 -0.52 0.13 -4.55
C PRO A 24 -0.91 -1.36 -4.42
N SER A 25 0.07 -2.24 -4.66
CA SER A 25 -0.05 -3.67 -4.43
C SER A 25 1.25 -4.23 -3.87
N ILE A 26 1.19 -5.37 -3.18
CA ILE A 26 2.38 -6.06 -2.68
C ILE A 26 3.35 -6.30 -3.84
N HIS A 27 4.61 -5.90 -3.67
CA HIS A 27 5.65 -5.96 -4.70
C HIS A 27 5.24 -5.41 -6.09
N ASN A 28 4.24 -4.53 -6.14
CA ASN A 28 3.62 -4.04 -7.38
C ASN A 28 3.13 -5.19 -8.31
N THR A 29 2.62 -6.28 -7.72
CA THR A 29 2.11 -7.45 -8.45
C THR A 29 0.85 -7.15 -9.25
N GLN A 30 0.06 -6.14 -8.85
CA GLN A 30 -1.18 -5.72 -9.50
C GLN A 30 -2.15 -6.89 -9.75
N PRO A 31 -2.59 -7.60 -8.69
CA PRO A 31 -3.20 -8.92 -8.82
C PRO A 31 -4.73 -8.84 -9.02
N TRP A 32 -5.16 -7.95 -9.90
CA TRP A 32 -6.56 -7.69 -10.20
C TRP A 32 -6.86 -7.83 -11.68
N ARG A 33 -8.09 -8.26 -11.98
CA ARG A 33 -8.71 -8.18 -13.31
C ARG A 33 -10.07 -7.52 -13.17
N TRP A 34 -10.49 -6.84 -14.21
CA TRP A 34 -11.75 -6.14 -14.30
C TRP A 34 -12.56 -6.69 -15.47
N ARG A 35 -13.87 -6.77 -15.30
CA ARG A 35 -14.79 -7.08 -16.39
C ARG A 35 -15.94 -6.09 -16.36
N LEU A 36 -16.25 -5.47 -17.50
CA LEU A 36 -17.49 -4.74 -17.70
C LEU A 36 -18.50 -5.68 -18.39
N ASP A 37 -19.70 -5.79 -17.83
CA ASP A 37 -20.83 -6.43 -18.51
C ASP A 37 -22.13 -5.60 -18.35
N GLY A 38 -23.27 -6.17 -18.76
CA GLY A 38 -24.58 -5.49 -18.69
C GLY A 38 -25.09 -5.19 -17.28
N THR A 39 -24.45 -5.73 -16.24
CA THR A 39 -24.82 -5.58 -14.82
C THR A 39 -23.93 -4.61 -14.06
N GLY A 40 -22.65 -4.48 -14.42
CA GLY A 40 -21.75 -3.53 -13.78
C GLY A 40 -20.29 -3.73 -14.14
N LEU A 41 -19.42 -3.10 -13.33
CA LEU A 41 -17.98 -3.27 -13.40
C LEU A 41 -17.53 -4.20 -12.26
N HIS A 42 -17.02 -5.37 -12.63
CA HIS A 42 -16.65 -6.45 -11.73
C HIS A 42 -15.14 -6.47 -11.49
N LEU A 43 -14.73 -6.55 -10.23
CA LEU A 43 -13.35 -6.77 -9.80
C LEU A 43 -13.15 -8.25 -9.48
N PHE A 44 -12.15 -8.87 -10.10
CA PHE A 44 -11.71 -10.24 -9.84
C PHE A 44 -10.28 -10.24 -9.28
N ALA A 45 -9.96 -11.27 -8.49
CA ALA A 45 -8.58 -11.63 -8.19
C ALA A 45 -7.89 -12.14 -9.47
N ASP A 46 -6.57 -11.94 -9.56
CA ASP A 46 -5.71 -12.60 -10.54
C ASP A 46 -4.80 -13.62 -9.83
N PRO A 47 -5.20 -14.91 -9.73
CA PRO A 47 -4.42 -15.93 -9.03
C PRO A 47 -3.06 -16.19 -9.66
N GLU A 48 -2.86 -15.87 -10.94
CA GLU A 48 -1.55 -15.99 -11.61
C GLU A 48 -0.51 -15.02 -11.03
N ARG A 49 -0.97 -14.00 -10.30
CA ARG A 49 -0.15 -12.98 -9.64
C ARG A 49 -0.04 -13.17 -8.12
N LEU A 50 -0.54 -14.29 -7.61
CA LEU A 50 -0.38 -14.70 -6.22
C LEU A 50 1.09 -15.00 -5.91
N LEU A 51 1.62 -14.40 -4.84
CA LEU A 51 2.94 -14.72 -4.32
C LEU A 51 2.87 -16.07 -3.59
N GLN A 52 3.60 -17.06 -4.08
CA GLN A 52 3.54 -18.44 -3.60
C GLN A 52 4.28 -18.62 -2.27
N VAL A 53 5.22 -17.71 -1.94
CA VAL A 53 5.96 -17.76 -0.67
C VAL A 53 5.45 -16.68 0.28
N ALA A 54 5.54 -15.42 -0.14
CA ALA A 54 5.23 -14.26 0.70
C ALA A 54 3.73 -14.08 1.00
N ASP A 55 2.83 -14.59 0.15
CA ASP A 55 1.38 -14.42 0.31
C ASP A 55 0.59 -15.66 -0.14
N HIS A 56 1.02 -16.85 0.27
CA HIS A 56 0.41 -18.11 -0.18
C HIS A 56 -1.10 -18.25 0.17
N GLU A 57 -1.57 -17.53 1.19
CA GLU A 57 -3.00 -17.47 1.57
C GLU A 57 -3.79 -16.37 0.84
N GLY A 58 -3.13 -15.54 0.01
CA GLY A 58 -3.78 -14.48 -0.78
C GLY A 58 -4.31 -13.30 0.04
N ARG A 59 -3.79 -13.08 1.24
CA ARG A 59 -4.20 -11.96 2.09
C ARG A 59 -3.76 -10.63 1.50
N GLN A 60 -2.50 -10.50 1.12
CA GLN A 60 -1.95 -9.28 0.53
C GLN A 60 -2.52 -9.04 -0.88
N LEU A 61 -2.85 -10.10 -1.60
CA LEU A 61 -3.63 -10.04 -2.84
C LEU A 61 -4.98 -9.36 -2.60
N LEU A 62 -5.77 -9.81 -1.62
CA LEU A 62 -7.07 -9.21 -1.31
C LEU A 62 -6.94 -7.75 -0.85
N ILE A 63 -5.95 -7.44 -0.02
CA ILE A 63 -5.66 -6.05 0.39
C ILE A 63 -5.32 -5.19 -0.83
N SER A 64 -4.52 -5.71 -1.77
CA SER A 64 -4.17 -5.02 -3.01
C SER A 64 -5.42 -4.75 -3.88
N CYS A 65 -6.29 -5.76 -4.05
CA CYS A 65 -7.57 -5.62 -4.75
C CYS A 65 -8.49 -4.61 -4.06
N GLY A 66 -8.52 -4.59 -2.73
CA GLY A 66 -9.28 -3.60 -1.95
C GLY A 66 -8.82 -2.17 -2.23
N ALA A 67 -7.51 -1.94 -2.30
CA ALA A 67 -6.97 -0.63 -2.66
C ALA A 67 -7.39 -0.21 -4.08
N ALA A 68 -7.35 -1.13 -5.04
CA ALA A 68 -7.83 -0.89 -6.41
C ALA A 68 -9.34 -0.58 -6.45
N LEU A 69 -10.14 -1.27 -5.63
CA LEU A 69 -11.58 -1.01 -5.48
C LEU A 69 -11.85 0.41 -4.95
N ALA A 70 -11.10 0.87 -3.95
CA ALA A 70 -11.21 2.25 -3.47
C ALA A 70 -10.89 3.27 -4.56
N PHE A 71 -9.85 3.04 -5.36
CA PHE A 71 -9.45 3.93 -6.46
C PHE A 71 -10.49 3.94 -7.58
N ALA A 72 -11.09 2.79 -7.90
CA ALA A 72 -12.21 2.71 -8.83
C ALA A 72 -13.41 3.52 -8.33
N ARG A 73 -13.75 3.45 -7.03
CA ARG A 73 -14.85 4.26 -6.45
C ARG A 73 -14.56 5.75 -6.50
N PHE A 74 -13.31 6.18 -6.29
CA PHE A 74 -12.91 7.57 -6.50
C PHE A 74 -13.11 8.00 -7.94
N ALA A 75 -12.73 7.16 -8.91
CA ALA A 75 -12.92 7.43 -10.33
C ALA A 75 -14.41 7.54 -10.72
N VAL A 76 -15.28 6.71 -10.14
CA VAL A 76 -16.73 6.83 -10.35
C VAL A 76 -17.26 8.14 -9.77
N ARG A 77 -16.86 8.49 -8.53
CA ARG A 77 -17.30 9.73 -7.88
C ARG A 77 -16.84 10.98 -8.62
N SER A 78 -15.61 11.03 -9.13
CA SER A 78 -15.09 12.19 -9.87
C SER A 78 -15.86 12.47 -11.16
N ARG A 79 -16.52 11.46 -11.73
CA ARG A 79 -17.42 11.57 -12.88
C ARG A 79 -18.84 12.01 -12.51
N GLY A 80 -19.10 12.31 -11.23
CA GLY A 80 -20.42 12.69 -10.73
C GLY A 80 -21.42 11.53 -10.71
N LEU A 81 -20.93 10.29 -10.63
CA LEU A 81 -21.73 9.07 -10.53
C LEU A 81 -21.74 8.58 -9.08
N VAL A 82 -22.80 7.90 -8.65
CA VAL A 82 -22.93 7.33 -7.30
C VAL A 82 -22.63 5.82 -7.36
N PRO A 83 -21.46 5.34 -6.89
CA PRO A 83 -21.15 3.93 -6.89
C PRO A 83 -21.87 3.22 -5.73
N GLU A 84 -22.45 2.06 -6.03
CA GLU A 84 -22.82 1.04 -5.04
C GLU A 84 -21.91 -0.17 -5.25
N VAL A 85 -21.46 -0.78 -4.14
CA VAL A 85 -20.57 -1.94 -4.17
C VAL A 85 -21.25 -3.12 -3.52
N THR A 86 -21.33 -4.22 -4.26
CA THR A 86 -21.73 -5.53 -3.74
C THR A 86 -20.52 -6.45 -3.74
N TYR A 87 -20.20 -7.05 -2.61
CA TYR A 87 -19.13 -8.04 -2.50
C TYR A 87 -19.63 -9.41 -2.96
N GLY A 88 -18.79 -10.15 -3.68
CA GLY A 88 -19.14 -11.49 -4.16
C GLY A 88 -19.03 -12.56 -3.08
N PRO A 89 -19.32 -13.83 -3.44
CA PRO A 89 -19.13 -14.97 -2.57
C PRO A 89 -17.63 -15.26 -2.43
N LEU A 90 -17.00 -14.72 -1.39
CA LEU A 90 -15.58 -14.93 -1.13
C LEU A 90 -15.36 -16.25 -0.40
N GLU A 91 -14.47 -17.10 -0.93
CA GLU A 91 -14.07 -18.36 -0.30
C GLU A 91 -13.39 -18.07 1.05
N GLU A 92 -13.93 -18.62 2.14
CA GLU A 92 -13.41 -18.39 3.51
C GLU A 92 -12.07 -19.12 3.77
N THR A 93 -11.71 -20.07 2.91
CA THR A 93 -10.48 -20.87 3.05
C THR A 93 -9.68 -20.89 1.77
N GLY A 94 -8.36 -20.71 1.90
CA GLY A 94 -7.42 -20.71 0.77
C GLY A 94 -7.37 -19.35 0.04
N PRO A 95 -6.47 -19.23 -0.96
CA PRO A 95 -6.34 -18.01 -1.74
C PRO A 95 -7.56 -17.80 -2.66
N PRO A 96 -7.88 -16.54 -3.02
CA PRO A 96 -9.00 -16.25 -3.90
C PRO A 96 -8.79 -16.82 -5.30
N THR A 97 -9.89 -17.24 -5.92
CA THR A 97 -9.90 -17.76 -7.30
C THR A 97 -10.39 -16.70 -8.28
N ALA A 98 -10.23 -16.96 -9.58
CA ALA A 98 -10.76 -16.11 -10.65
C ALA A 98 -12.23 -16.45 -11.04
N ARG A 99 -12.91 -17.30 -10.27
CA ARG A 99 -14.25 -17.81 -10.62
C ARG A 99 -15.33 -16.76 -10.42
N ASP A 100 -15.34 -16.17 -9.23
CA ASP A 100 -16.37 -15.24 -8.79
C ASP A 100 -15.75 -13.85 -8.57
N PRO A 101 -16.49 -12.76 -8.85
CA PRO A 101 -15.97 -11.42 -8.61
C PRO A 101 -15.78 -11.20 -7.12
N LEU A 102 -14.70 -10.53 -6.75
CA LEU A 102 -14.47 -10.05 -5.39
C LEU A 102 -15.49 -8.98 -5.01
N ALA A 103 -15.77 -8.07 -5.94
CA ALA A 103 -16.72 -6.99 -5.78
C ALA A 103 -17.29 -6.57 -7.14
N THR A 104 -18.50 -6.04 -7.14
CA THR A 104 -19.17 -5.44 -8.30
C THR A 104 -19.53 -4.01 -7.98
N ILE A 105 -19.16 -3.09 -8.88
CA ILE A 105 -19.55 -1.69 -8.84
C ILE A 105 -20.73 -1.50 -9.79
N THR A 106 -21.86 -1.05 -9.24
CA THR A 106 -23.02 -0.55 -10.00
C THR A 106 -23.15 0.96 -9.78
N VAL A 107 -23.86 1.64 -10.67
CA VAL A 107 -24.15 3.08 -10.51
C VAL A 107 -25.62 3.28 -10.27
N THR A 108 -25.95 3.77 -9.08
CA THR A 108 -27.33 3.96 -8.64
C THR A 108 -27.92 5.28 -9.09
N GLY A 109 -27.08 6.28 -9.38
CA GLY A 109 -27.54 7.60 -9.79
C GLY A 109 -26.43 8.56 -10.17
N ARG A 110 -26.81 9.82 -10.38
CA ARG A 110 -25.89 10.93 -10.67
C ARG A 110 -25.94 11.96 -9.55
N GLN A 111 -24.78 12.29 -9.03
CA GLN A 111 -24.59 13.34 -8.03
C GLN A 111 -23.29 14.06 -8.32
N PRO A 112 -23.31 15.40 -8.54
CA PRO A 112 -22.09 16.18 -8.77
C PRO A 112 -21.03 15.87 -7.71
N ALA A 113 -19.79 15.70 -8.15
CA ALA A 113 -18.66 15.54 -7.27
C ALA A 113 -18.51 16.79 -6.38
N THR A 114 -18.31 16.59 -5.07
CA THR A 114 -17.89 17.68 -4.19
C THR A 114 -16.49 18.17 -4.59
N ALA A 115 -16.06 19.34 -4.10
CA ALA A 115 -14.72 19.84 -4.39
C ALA A 115 -13.61 18.83 -4.02
N ALA A 116 -13.78 18.12 -2.90
CA ALA A 116 -12.86 17.06 -2.48
C ALA A 116 -12.89 15.81 -3.39
N GLU A 117 -14.01 15.56 -4.09
CA GLU A 117 -14.16 14.40 -4.98
C GLU A 117 -13.89 14.73 -6.46
N LYS A 118 -13.70 16.00 -6.81
CA LYS A 118 -13.53 16.43 -8.21
C LYS A 118 -12.17 16.07 -8.79
N ASP A 119 -11.14 15.93 -7.96
CA ASP A 119 -9.80 15.63 -8.44
C ASP A 119 -9.04 14.57 -7.62
N PRO A 120 -9.62 13.37 -7.43
CA PRO A 120 -8.86 12.25 -6.87
C PRO A 120 -7.76 11.80 -7.83
N ALA A 121 -7.86 12.12 -9.12
CA ALA A 121 -6.87 11.75 -10.13
C ALA A 121 -5.51 12.40 -9.83
N GLN A 122 -5.49 13.68 -9.48
CA GLN A 122 -4.25 14.36 -9.10
C GLN A 122 -3.61 13.72 -7.87
N ALA A 123 -4.38 13.48 -6.79
CA ALA A 123 -3.86 12.89 -5.57
C ALA A 123 -3.41 11.43 -5.79
N ILE A 124 -4.16 10.64 -6.53
CA ILE A 124 -3.81 9.25 -6.87
C ILE A 124 -2.53 9.21 -7.73
N ALA A 125 -2.42 10.09 -8.73
CA ALA A 125 -1.24 10.16 -9.59
C ALA A 125 0.01 10.66 -8.85
N ALA A 126 -0.16 11.57 -7.88
CA ALA A 126 0.91 12.09 -7.04
C ALA A 126 1.28 11.16 -5.87
N ARG A 127 0.50 10.09 -5.61
CA ARG A 127 0.74 9.18 -4.50
C ARG A 127 1.86 8.20 -4.84
N HIS A 128 2.96 8.28 -4.10
CA HIS A 128 4.07 7.32 -4.17
C HIS A 128 4.33 6.69 -2.79
N THR A 129 4.90 5.48 -2.80
CA THR A 129 5.46 4.89 -1.59
C THR A 129 6.83 5.50 -1.34
N ASP A 130 6.93 6.39 -0.37
CA ASP A 130 8.19 7.08 -0.07
C ASP A 130 8.96 6.38 1.06
N ARG A 131 10.11 5.82 0.70
CA ARG A 131 11.01 5.11 1.63
C ARG A 131 12.18 5.99 2.11
N ARG A 132 12.28 7.23 1.62
CA ARG A 132 13.30 8.20 2.05
C ARG A 132 13.01 8.69 3.47
N PRO A 133 14.01 9.22 4.19
CA PRO A 133 13.77 9.83 5.50
C PRO A 133 12.68 10.92 5.44
N PHE A 134 11.79 10.93 6.43
CA PHE A 134 10.84 12.02 6.66
C PHE A 134 11.49 13.10 7.52
N LEU A 135 10.95 14.32 7.47
CA LEU A 135 11.41 15.42 8.31
C LEU A 135 11.34 15.02 9.80
N ALA A 136 12.38 15.34 10.56
CA ALA A 136 12.48 15.05 11.99
C ALA A 136 11.98 16.22 12.87
N GLY A 137 11.76 15.92 14.16
CA GLY A 137 11.33 16.92 15.14
C GLY A 137 9.97 17.54 14.82
N GLU A 138 9.78 18.80 15.23
CA GLU A 138 8.49 19.48 15.11
C GLU A 138 8.05 19.67 13.65
N ARG A 139 9.00 19.83 12.73
CA ARG A 139 8.72 19.94 11.28
C ARG A 139 8.15 18.67 10.65
N GLY A 140 8.34 17.52 11.29
CA GLY A 140 7.81 16.22 10.84
C GLY A 140 6.48 15.84 11.45
N ARG A 141 6.05 16.53 12.51
CA ARG A 141 4.87 16.16 13.31
C ARG A 141 3.60 16.32 12.48
N LEU A 142 2.70 15.35 12.59
CA LEU A 142 1.35 15.43 12.05
C LEU A 142 0.47 16.25 13.01
N GLY A 143 -0.33 17.17 12.46
CA GLY A 143 -1.27 17.95 13.25
C GLY A 143 -2.53 17.14 13.62
N PRO A 144 -3.34 17.62 14.59
CA PRO A 144 -4.60 16.96 14.95
C PRO A 144 -5.57 16.79 13.76
N ASP A 145 -5.60 17.76 12.84
CA ASP A 145 -6.44 17.70 11.64
C ASP A 145 -6.00 16.61 10.67
N ASP A 146 -4.67 16.41 10.54
CA ASP A 146 -4.09 15.33 9.73
C ASP A 146 -4.53 13.97 10.30
N VAL A 147 -4.31 13.76 11.60
CA VAL A 147 -4.69 12.53 12.33
C VAL A 147 -6.18 12.26 12.20
N SER A 148 -7.01 13.27 12.49
CA SER A 148 -8.47 13.18 12.48
C SER A 148 -9.00 12.73 11.12
N ALA A 149 -8.39 13.22 10.05
CA ALA A 149 -8.88 12.91 8.72
C ALA A 149 -8.28 11.64 8.12
N LEU A 150 -7.05 11.24 8.49
CA LEU A 150 -6.57 9.89 8.21
C LEU A 150 -7.43 8.83 8.93
N ARG A 151 -7.92 9.14 10.14
CA ARG A 151 -8.87 8.28 10.85
C ARG A 151 -10.21 8.16 10.10
N ARG A 152 -10.83 9.29 9.75
CA ARG A 152 -12.07 9.30 8.95
C ARG A 152 -11.92 8.56 7.61
N ALA A 153 -10.75 8.64 6.99
CA ALA A 153 -10.45 7.92 5.77
C ALA A 153 -10.53 6.40 5.96
N ALA A 154 -10.00 5.84 7.05
CA ALA A 154 -10.19 4.42 7.34
C ALA A 154 -11.65 4.07 7.66
N GLU A 155 -12.30 4.87 8.51
CA GLU A 155 -13.67 4.63 8.99
C GLU A 155 -14.71 4.66 7.86
N THR A 156 -14.48 5.47 6.82
CA THR A 156 -15.32 5.52 5.61
C THR A 156 -15.37 4.16 4.88
N GLU A 157 -14.35 3.33 5.08
CA GLU A 157 -14.23 2.00 4.46
C GLU A 157 -14.49 0.88 5.48
N ALA A 158 -15.22 1.17 6.56
CA ALA A 158 -15.55 0.23 7.64
C ALA A 158 -14.31 -0.42 8.30
N ALA A 159 -13.20 0.31 8.33
CA ALA A 159 -11.97 -0.07 9.01
C ALA A 159 -11.62 0.96 10.09
N TRP A 160 -10.87 0.54 11.11
CA TRP A 160 -10.35 1.44 12.13
C TRP A 160 -8.92 1.87 11.83
N ALA A 161 -8.52 3.01 12.39
CA ALA A 161 -7.18 3.58 12.30
C ALA A 161 -6.61 3.85 13.70
N TRP A 162 -5.56 3.14 14.06
CA TRP A 162 -4.87 3.24 15.35
C TRP A 162 -3.49 3.87 15.19
N PHE A 163 -3.25 4.95 15.94
CA PHE A 163 -1.98 5.66 15.95
C PHE A 163 -1.16 5.13 17.13
N VAL A 164 -0.02 4.50 16.85
CA VAL A 164 0.82 3.88 17.88
C VAL A 164 1.72 4.95 18.49
N GLU A 165 1.30 5.47 19.64
CA GLU A 165 1.93 6.60 20.33
C GLU A 165 2.77 6.15 21.54
N ASP A 166 2.35 5.10 22.25
CA ASP A 166 3.03 4.66 23.47
C ASP A 166 4.38 4.00 23.16
N THR A 167 5.35 4.25 24.03
CA THR A 167 6.74 3.84 23.82
C THR A 167 6.89 2.32 23.77
N ASP A 168 6.14 1.57 24.57
CA ASP A 168 6.27 0.11 24.66
C ASP A 168 5.77 -0.58 23.38
N SER A 169 4.63 -0.16 22.84
CA SER A 169 4.10 -0.66 21.56
C SER A 169 5.02 -0.30 20.40
N ARG A 170 5.60 0.91 20.40
CA ARG A 170 6.55 1.33 19.36
C ARG A 170 7.85 0.53 19.39
N ILE A 171 8.43 0.31 20.57
CA ILE A 171 9.60 -0.57 20.74
C ILE A 171 9.28 -1.98 20.26
N THR A 172 8.12 -2.51 20.66
CA THR A 172 7.69 -3.86 20.26
C THR A 172 7.52 -3.96 18.75
N ALA A 173 6.88 -2.98 18.11
CA ALA A 173 6.76 -2.91 16.66
C ALA A 173 8.12 -2.88 15.97
N SER A 174 9.08 -2.08 16.46
CA SER A 174 10.44 -2.02 15.92
C SER A 174 11.17 -3.36 15.99
N VAL A 175 11.07 -4.06 17.12
CA VAL A 175 11.66 -5.40 17.31
C VAL A 175 11.01 -6.42 16.37
N LEU A 176 9.68 -6.43 16.27
CA LEU A 176 8.96 -7.38 15.42
C LEU A 176 9.22 -7.12 13.92
N LEU A 177 9.33 -5.85 13.50
CA LEU A 177 9.70 -5.48 12.14
C LEU A 177 11.12 -5.95 11.80
N SER A 178 12.06 -5.76 12.71
CA SER A 178 13.46 -6.21 12.55
C SER A 178 13.54 -7.74 12.47
N ARG A 179 12.76 -8.44 13.30
CA ARG A 179 12.68 -9.90 13.27
C ARG A 179 12.06 -10.41 11.97
N ALA A 180 10.99 -9.77 11.51
CA ALA A 180 10.32 -10.13 10.27
C ALA A 180 11.25 -9.99 9.06
N ASP A 181 11.92 -8.85 8.98
CA ASP A 181 12.92 -8.57 7.94
C ASP A 181 14.05 -9.61 7.95
N TRP A 182 14.59 -9.94 9.13
CA TRP A 182 15.59 -11.00 9.25
C TRP A 182 15.06 -12.37 8.79
N GLN A 183 13.84 -12.75 9.19
CA GLN A 183 13.26 -14.06 8.82
C GLN A 183 13.03 -14.16 7.31
N GLU A 184 12.46 -13.12 6.69
CA GLU A 184 12.21 -13.07 5.25
C GLU A 184 13.54 -13.11 4.46
N THR A 185 14.52 -12.27 4.83
CA THR A 185 15.83 -12.21 4.14
C THR A 185 16.65 -13.49 4.28
N HIS A 186 16.42 -14.29 5.33
CA HIS A 186 17.09 -15.57 5.56
C HIS A 186 16.30 -16.78 5.04
N ASP A 187 15.15 -16.58 4.40
CA ASP A 187 14.43 -17.62 3.66
C ASP A 187 14.81 -17.59 2.17
N PRO A 188 15.55 -18.60 1.66
CA PRO A 188 15.95 -18.64 0.27
C PRO A 188 14.79 -18.64 -0.72
N ALA A 189 13.64 -19.22 -0.36
CA ALA A 189 12.46 -19.25 -1.22
C ALA A 189 11.83 -17.86 -1.33
N TYR A 190 11.77 -17.14 -0.21
CA TYR A 190 11.31 -15.75 -0.17
C TYR A 190 12.24 -14.84 -0.99
N ALA A 191 13.56 -14.94 -0.79
CA ALA A 191 14.55 -14.13 -1.51
C ALA A 191 14.47 -14.36 -3.03
N GLU A 192 14.29 -15.61 -3.44
CA GLU A 192 14.09 -15.99 -4.85
C GLU A 192 12.80 -15.41 -5.44
N GLU A 193 11.68 -15.48 -4.71
CA GLU A 193 10.43 -14.88 -5.14
C GLU A 193 10.54 -13.35 -5.26
N LEU A 194 11.13 -12.69 -4.26
CA LEU A 194 11.34 -11.24 -4.27
C LEU A 194 12.19 -10.81 -5.47
N ARG A 195 13.24 -11.57 -5.78
CA ARG A 195 14.11 -11.33 -6.93
C ARG A 195 13.35 -11.40 -8.26
N ARG A 196 12.35 -12.28 -8.39
CA ARG A 196 11.49 -12.36 -9.60
C ARG A 196 10.58 -11.16 -9.78
N TRP A 197 10.23 -10.48 -8.69
CA TRP A 197 9.40 -9.27 -8.69
C TRP A 197 10.20 -7.98 -8.72
N ARG A 198 11.54 -8.05 -8.69
CA ARG A 198 12.39 -6.92 -9.04
C ARG A 198 12.51 -6.77 -10.56
N ARG A 199 12.55 -5.53 -11.01
CA ARG A 199 12.68 -5.18 -12.43
C ARG A 199 13.86 -4.26 -12.64
N ASP A 200 14.78 -4.71 -13.49
CA ASP A 200 15.88 -3.90 -14.01
C ASP A 200 15.53 -3.28 -15.38
N SER A 201 14.45 -3.73 -16.01
CA SER A 201 14.00 -3.18 -17.29
C SER A 201 13.07 -1.98 -17.09
N PRO A 202 13.32 -0.84 -17.77
CA PRO A 202 12.42 0.31 -17.76
C PRO A 202 11.09 0.05 -18.48
N THR A 203 10.97 -1.04 -19.24
CA THR A 203 9.75 -1.41 -19.98
C THR A 203 8.84 -2.37 -19.20
N ALA A 204 9.22 -2.76 -17.99
CA ALA A 204 8.39 -3.65 -17.18
C ALA A 204 7.08 -2.94 -16.79
N ALA A 205 5.95 -3.63 -16.89
CA ALA A 205 4.62 -3.09 -16.56
C ALA A 205 4.20 -3.38 -15.09
N ASP A 206 5.00 -4.15 -14.37
CA ASP A 206 4.76 -4.58 -12.99
C ASP A 206 6.05 -4.77 -12.22
N GLY A 207 5.97 -5.18 -10.94
CA GLY A 207 7.14 -5.39 -10.11
C GLY A 207 7.78 -4.09 -9.61
N LEU A 208 8.85 -4.24 -8.83
CA LEU A 208 9.57 -3.15 -8.16
C LEU A 208 10.75 -2.72 -9.03
N PRO A 209 10.75 -1.49 -9.60
CA PRO A 209 11.91 -0.95 -10.30
C PRO A 209 13.08 -0.76 -9.34
N THR A 210 14.27 -1.18 -9.72
CA THR A 210 15.48 -1.11 -8.87
C THR A 210 15.77 0.32 -8.38
N GLU A 211 15.47 1.35 -9.16
CA GLU A 211 15.61 2.77 -8.78
C GLU A 211 14.66 3.22 -7.65
N VAL A 212 13.52 2.55 -7.46
CA VAL A 212 12.51 2.89 -6.43
C VAL A 212 12.81 2.21 -5.10
N VAL A 213 13.55 1.10 -5.12
CA VAL A 213 13.85 0.28 -3.94
C VAL A 213 15.32 0.23 -3.55
N GLY A 214 16.24 0.64 -4.45
CA GLY A 214 17.67 0.67 -4.18
C GLY A 214 18.08 1.81 -3.23
N GLY A 215 19.07 1.55 -2.37
CA GLY A 215 19.67 2.58 -1.51
C GLY A 215 18.87 2.93 -0.25
N VAL A 216 17.81 2.17 0.06
CA VAL A 216 17.00 2.36 1.29
C VAL A 216 17.82 2.07 2.56
N ALA A 217 18.86 1.23 2.47
CA ALA A 217 19.68 0.78 3.58
C ALA A 217 20.86 1.71 3.94
N GLU A 218 21.40 2.49 3.01
CA GLU A 218 22.77 3.03 3.17
C GLU A 218 22.88 4.35 3.97
N SER A 219 21.78 5.05 4.31
CA SER A 219 21.91 6.37 4.96
C SER A 219 20.78 6.80 5.90
N ARG A 220 20.00 5.86 6.44
CA ARG A 220 18.79 6.18 7.22
C ARG A 220 18.92 5.76 8.68
N GLN A 221 18.82 6.73 9.59
CA GLN A 221 18.57 6.46 11.00
C GLN A 221 17.07 6.63 11.27
N SER A 222 16.36 5.53 11.48
CA SER A 222 14.94 5.53 11.81
C SER A 222 14.62 4.58 12.93
N GLU A 223 13.59 4.93 13.69
CA GLU A 223 12.99 4.06 14.70
C GLU A 223 12.50 2.71 14.15
N PHE A 224 12.09 2.65 12.88
CA PHE A 224 11.55 1.43 12.28
C PHE A 224 12.39 0.96 11.09
N VAL A 225 12.78 -0.31 11.15
CA VAL A 225 13.41 -1.03 10.04
C VAL A 225 12.42 -1.12 8.87
N LEU A 226 12.87 -0.70 7.69
CA LEU A 226 12.14 -0.90 6.45
C LEU A 226 12.56 -2.24 5.86
N ARG A 227 11.64 -2.91 5.16
CA ARG A 227 11.94 -4.16 4.45
C ARG A 227 13.14 -3.96 3.53
N ASP A 228 14.12 -4.85 3.65
CA ASP A 228 15.23 -4.92 2.71
C ASP A 228 14.76 -5.54 1.39
N PHE A 229 14.82 -4.73 0.34
CA PHE A 229 14.53 -5.19 -1.01
C PHE A 229 15.80 -5.63 -1.75
N ASP A 230 16.99 -5.28 -1.28
CA ASP A 230 18.30 -5.48 -1.93
C ASP A 230 18.95 -6.85 -1.62
N VAL A 231 18.15 -7.83 -1.19
CA VAL A 231 18.53 -9.24 -0.91
C VAL A 231 19.29 -9.94 -2.06
N ALA A 232 19.36 -9.31 -3.24
CA ALA A 232 20.03 -9.79 -4.44
C ALA A 232 21.52 -9.40 -4.58
N ARG A 233 22.08 -8.56 -3.70
CA ARG A 233 23.55 -8.47 -3.61
C ARG A 233 24.01 -9.66 -2.79
N GLY A 234 24.27 -10.79 -3.44
CA GLY A 234 24.75 -12.04 -2.84
C GLY A 234 26.12 -11.96 -2.14
N ASP A 235 26.47 -10.81 -1.57
CA ASP A 235 27.55 -10.67 -0.62
C ASP A 235 26.98 -11.00 0.77
N THR A 236 27.19 -12.24 1.20
CA THR A 236 27.06 -12.67 2.60
C THR A 236 28.17 -12.04 3.46
N SER A 237 28.58 -10.79 3.19
CA SER A 237 29.18 -9.99 4.22
C SER A 237 28.04 -9.63 5.15
N SER A 238 27.98 -10.35 6.27
CA SER A 238 27.63 -9.76 7.55
C SER A 238 27.96 -8.27 7.50
N VAL A 239 26.97 -7.40 7.75
CA VAL A 239 27.21 -5.98 8.01
C VAL A 239 28.04 -5.90 9.30
N ALA A 240 29.33 -6.17 9.17
CA ALA A 240 30.32 -5.60 10.05
C ALA A 240 30.30 -4.10 9.71
N PRO A 241 30.25 -3.20 10.71
CA PRO A 241 30.31 -1.78 10.44
C PRO A 241 31.61 -1.53 9.69
N SER A 242 31.50 -1.16 8.41
CA SER A 242 32.64 -0.78 7.59
C SER A 242 33.32 0.41 8.26
N ARG A 243 34.40 0.13 9.00
CA ARG A 243 35.41 1.13 9.35
C ARG A 243 36.24 1.37 8.10
N GLY A 244 35.63 2.00 7.10
CA GLY A 244 36.31 2.52 5.92
C GLY A 244 37.28 3.62 6.37
N THR A 245 38.57 3.36 6.22
CA THR A 245 39.62 4.38 6.30
C THR A 245 39.43 5.31 5.10
N PRO A 246 39.34 6.64 5.29
CA PRO A 246 39.11 7.54 4.16
C PRO A 246 40.42 7.71 3.37
N ALA A 247 40.45 7.22 2.13
CA ALA A 247 41.45 7.64 1.16
C ALA A 247 41.11 9.07 0.71
N GLY A 248 42.12 9.95 0.80
CA GLY A 248 41.97 11.40 0.78
C GLY A 248 41.34 11.99 -0.48
N GLY A 249 40.43 12.93 -0.25
CA GLY A 249 39.86 13.85 -1.23
C GLY A 249 38.94 14.82 -0.48
N GLY A 250 39.41 16.04 -0.24
CA GLY A 250 38.80 16.99 0.68
C GLY A 250 37.37 17.41 0.30
N ALA A 251 36.43 17.09 1.18
CA ALA A 251 35.27 17.91 1.48
C ALA A 251 34.93 17.65 2.96
N ALA A 252 35.17 18.64 3.80
CA ALA A 252 34.59 18.68 5.13
C ALA A 252 33.07 18.81 4.96
N SER A 253 32.34 17.69 4.97
CA SER A 253 30.90 17.68 5.11
C SER A 253 30.57 17.15 6.50
N ALA A 254 29.83 17.96 7.23
CA ALA A 254 29.44 17.78 8.61
C ALA A 254 29.04 16.34 8.93
N SER A 255 29.70 15.77 9.93
CA SER A 255 29.07 14.83 10.86
C SER A 255 27.97 15.58 11.63
N ALA A 256 26.90 15.99 10.92
CA ALA A 256 25.64 16.26 11.57
C ALA A 256 25.20 14.92 12.15
N SER A 257 24.97 14.87 13.47
CA SER A 257 24.22 13.78 14.07
C SER A 257 22.93 13.65 13.27
N ALA A 258 22.84 12.67 12.36
CA ALA A 258 21.63 12.45 11.59
C ALA A 258 20.54 12.16 12.62
N SER A 259 19.62 13.10 12.82
CA SER A 259 18.55 12.95 13.79
C SER A 259 17.75 11.72 13.39
N VAL A 260 17.59 10.76 14.32
CA VAL A 260 16.73 9.59 14.09
C VAL A 260 15.33 10.10 13.74
N GLU A 261 14.80 9.67 12.60
CA GLU A 261 13.43 10.01 12.25
C GLU A 261 12.44 9.17 13.08
N HIS A 262 11.41 9.84 13.58
CA HIS A 262 10.34 9.26 14.39
C HIS A 262 9.01 9.42 13.67
N PRO A 263 8.77 8.64 12.59
CA PRO A 263 7.54 8.77 11.83
C PRO A 263 6.34 8.33 12.68
N VAL A 264 5.15 8.82 12.29
CA VAL A 264 3.90 8.30 12.83
C VAL A 264 3.75 6.85 12.39
N LEU A 265 3.46 5.97 13.35
CA LEU A 265 3.15 4.58 13.08
C LEU A 265 1.64 4.41 13.13
N LEU A 266 1.04 4.09 11.98
CA LEU A 266 -0.39 3.98 11.78
C LEU A 266 -0.75 2.54 11.44
N ALA A 267 -1.53 1.90 12.30
CA ALA A 267 -2.15 0.61 12.02
C ALA A 267 -3.57 0.82 11.48
N ILE A 268 -3.88 0.17 10.37
CA ILE A 268 -5.24 0.07 9.82
C ILE A 268 -5.71 -1.36 10.04
N GLY A 269 -6.93 -1.53 10.53
CA GLY A 269 -7.45 -2.87 10.75
C GLY A 269 -8.97 -2.95 10.74
N THR A 270 -9.44 -4.18 10.91
CA THR A 270 -10.85 -4.57 10.81
C THR A 270 -11.25 -5.42 12.02
N ASP A 271 -12.55 -5.56 12.27
CA ASP A 271 -13.03 -6.31 13.44
C ASP A 271 -12.85 -7.83 13.28
N SER A 272 -12.82 -8.33 12.04
CA SER A 272 -12.51 -9.73 11.72
C SER A 272 -11.43 -9.83 10.63
N ASP A 273 -10.95 -11.05 10.32
CA ASP A 273 -9.91 -11.31 9.30
C ASP A 273 -10.43 -12.13 8.11
N ARG A 274 -11.75 -12.13 7.87
CA ARG A 274 -12.33 -12.83 6.72
C ARG A 274 -11.89 -12.18 5.40
N PRO A 275 -12.04 -12.88 4.26
CA PRO A 275 -11.67 -12.32 2.95
C PRO A 275 -12.26 -10.94 2.66
N VAL A 276 -13.53 -10.70 3.03
CA VAL A 276 -14.17 -9.39 2.84
C VAL A 276 -13.52 -8.30 3.70
N ASP A 277 -13.12 -8.63 4.92
CA ASP A 277 -12.44 -7.71 5.83
C ASP A 277 -11.03 -7.33 5.31
N ARG A 278 -10.35 -8.27 4.63
CA ARG A 278 -9.07 -7.98 3.95
C ARG A 278 -9.25 -7.03 2.77
N LEU A 279 -10.33 -7.19 1.98
CA LEU A 279 -10.71 -6.24 0.93
C LEU A 279 -11.02 -4.86 1.52
N LEU A 280 -11.79 -4.79 2.62
CA LEU A 280 -12.11 -3.54 3.31
C LEU A 280 -10.85 -2.87 3.87
N GLY A 281 -9.95 -3.63 4.48
CA GLY A 281 -8.65 -3.14 4.94
C GLY A 281 -7.78 -2.59 3.80
N GLY A 282 -7.84 -3.21 2.63
CA GLY A 282 -7.25 -2.70 1.39
C GLY A 282 -7.85 -1.39 0.93
N ALA A 283 -9.19 -1.31 0.89
CA ALA A 283 -9.91 -0.11 0.49
C ALA A 283 -9.61 1.06 1.45
N ALA A 284 -9.63 0.80 2.75
CA ALA A 284 -9.24 1.73 3.79
C ALA A 284 -7.79 2.21 3.61
N THR A 285 -6.86 1.29 3.34
CA THR A 285 -5.46 1.64 3.05
C THR A 285 -5.36 2.55 1.83
N GLY A 286 -6.05 2.23 0.73
CA GLY A 286 -6.09 3.07 -0.46
C GLY A 286 -6.60 4.48 -0.16
N ARG A 287 -7.72 4.61 0.54
CA ARG A 287 -8.30 5.91 0.92
C ARG A 287 -7.38 6.70 1.85
N VAL A 288 -6.79 6.06 2.87
CA VAL A 288 -5.82 6.68 3.79
C VAL A 288 -4.62 7.22 3.02
N LEU A 289 -4.07 6.48 2.07
CA LEU A 289 -2.93 6.92 1.28
C LEU A 289 -3.26 8.13 0.39
N VAL A 290 -4.42 8.14 -0.27
CA VAL A 290 -4.88 9.30 -1.06
C VAL A 290 -5.07 10.52 -0.17
N THR A 291 -5.76 10.34 0.97
CA THR A 291 -5.98 11.42 1.94
C THR A 291 -4.67 11.93 2.56
N ALA A 292 -3.66 11.09 2.74
CA ALA A 292 -2.33 11.51 3.15
C ALA A 292 -1.69 12.41 2.08
N THR A 293 -1.72 11.98 0.81
CA THR A 293 -1.18 12.74 -0.32
C THR A 293 -1.86 14.10 -0.50
N GLU A 294 -3.19 14.18 -0.36
CA GLU A 294 -3.94 15.44 -0.39
C GLU A 294 -3.50 16.44 0.70
N ARG A 295 -2.95 15.96 1.81
CA ARG A 295 -2.40 16.80 2.89
C ARG A 295 -0.90 17.04 2.79
N GLY A 296 -0.29 16.66 1.67
CA GLY A 296 1.16 16.76 1.48
C GLY A 296 1.96 15.85 2.42
N LEU A 297 1.33 14.76 2.90
CA LEU A 297 1.99 13.73 3.68
C LEU A 297 2.46 12.60 2.76
N ALA A 298 3.56 11.96 3.15
CA ALA A 298 4.07 10.75 2.54
C ALA A 298 3.82 9.56 3.47
N ALA A 299 3.64 8.39 2.87
CA ALA A 299 3.44 7.15 3.61
C ALA A 299 4.15 5.98 2.94
N SER A 300 4.56 5.00 3.74
CA SER A 300 5.12 3.74 3.26
C SER A 300 4.60 2.56 4.09
N PRO A 301 4.19 1.46 3.44
CA PRO A 301 3.89 0.21 4.13
C PRO A 301 5.09 -0.36 4.89
N LEU A 302 4.79 -0.98 6.02
CA LEU A 302 5.67 -1.78 6.87
C LEU A 302 5.10 -3.21 6.94
N GLY A 303 4.97 -3.85 5.77
CA GLY A 303 4.23 -5.10 5.60
C GLY A 303 4.88 -6.34 6.20
N GLN A 304 6.20 -6.34 6.43
CA GLN A 304 6.95 -7.56 6.80
C GLN A 304 6.48 -8.23 8.07
N VAL A 305 6.11 -7.44 9.07
CA VAL A 305 5.57 -7.99 10.31
C VAL A 305 4.18 -8.63 10.13
N LEU A 306 3.44 -8.22 9.09
CA LEU A 306 2.08 -8.70 8.80
C LEU A 306 2.07 -9.92 7.86
N ASP A 307 3.12 -10.11 7.08
CA ASP A 307 3.24 -11.23 6.13
C ASP A 307 3.50 -12.56 6.85
N LEU A 308 4.04 -12.51 8.07
CA LEU A 308 4.29 -13.68 8.91
C LEU A 308 3.16 -13.83 9.95
N PRO A 309 2.30 -14.87 9.87
CA PRO A 309 1.11 -14.99 10.74
C PRO A 309 1.42 -14.92 12.24
N ALA A 310 2.51 -15.58 12.67
CA ALA A 310 2.92 -15.57 14.06
C ALA A 310 3.39 -14.20 14.57
N LEU A 311 4.01 -13.39 13.71
CA LEU A 311 4.44 -12.04 14.08
C LEU A 311 3.28 -11.05 14.01
N ARG A 312 2.37 -11.21 13.04
CA ARG A 312 1.12 -10.45 12.96
C ARG A 312 0.29 -10.60 14.23
N GLU A 313 0.16 -11.84 14.73
CA GLU A 313 -0.57 -12.11 15.97
C GLU A 313 0.15 -11.53 17.21
N GLN A 314 1.49 -11.63 17.28
CA GLN A 314 2.27 -10.98 18.33
C GLN A 314 2.11 -9.46 18.31
N LEU A 315 2.14 -8.83 17.13
CA LEU A 315 1.94 -7.39 16.97
C LEU A 315 0.55 -6.98 17.46
N ARG A 316 -0.50 -7.70 17.03
CA ARG A 316 -1.89 -7.48 17.44
C ARG A 316 -2.04 -7.55 18.96
N ALA A 317 -1.48 -8.59 19.59
CA ALA A 317 -1.50 -8.77 21.03
C ALA A 317 -0.75 -7.64 21.76
N SER A 318 0.40 -7.22 21.24
CA SER A 318 1.22 -6.17 21.84
C SER A 318 0.54 -4.80 21.86
N PHE A 319 -0.24 -4.48 20.83
CA PHE A 319 -1.00 -3.23 20.77
C PHE A 319 -2.27 -3.26 21.64
N GLY A 320 -2.62 -4.40 22.24
CA GLY A 320 -3.84 -4.56 23.02
C GLY A 320 -5.12 -4.34 22.18
N LEU A 321 -5.05 -4.51 20.87
CA LEU A 321 -6.13 -4.18 19.95
C LEU A 321 -7.18 -5.29 19.90
N ALA A 322 -8.45 -4.88 19.91
CA ALA A 322 -9.55 -5.70 19.42
C ALA A 322 -9.55 -5.67 17.87
N GLY A 323 -9.79 -6.82 17.23
CA GLY A 323 -9.75 -6.95 15.77
C GLY A 323 -8.37 -7.30 15.22
N HIS A 324 -8.18 -7.14 13.91
CA HIS A 324 -7.04 -7.63 13.14
C HIS A 324 -6.36 -6.50 12.35
N VAL A 325 -5.03 -6.41 12.47
CA VAL A 325 -4.23 -5.44 11.71
C VAL A 325 -4.13 -5.89 10.24
N GLN A 326 -4.64 -5.05 9.33
CA GLN A 326 -4.59 -5.29 7.89
C GLN A 326 -3.41 -4.57 7.24
N MET A 327 -3.05 -3.38 7.70
CA MET A 327 -1.89 -2.64 7.19
C MET A 327 -1.19 -1.88 8.29
N LEU A 328 0.13 -1.80 8.20
CA LEU A 328 0.96 -0.94 9.04
C LEU A 328 1.66 0.05 8.13
N LEU A 329 1.50 1.34 8.40
CA LEU A 329 2.08 2.43 7.62
C LEU A 329 2.99 3.25 8.54
N ARG A 330 4.14 3.65 8.01
CA ARG A 330 4.79 4.86 8.49
C ARG A 330 4.24 6.05 7.73
N VAL A 331 3.95 7.14 8.42
CA VAL A 331 3.43 8.39 7.85
C VAL A 331 4.25 9.56 8.36
N GLY A 332 4.54 10.51 7.49
CA GLY A 332 5.31 11.70 7.85
C GLY A 332 5.34 12.74 6.74
N ARG A 333 6.07 13.83 6.99
CA ARG A 333 6.26 14.88 6.00
C ARG A 333 7.51 14.57 5.17
N PRO A 334 7.39 14.42 3.84
CA PRO A 334 8.57 14.30 2.98
C PRO A 334 9.35 15.61 2.98
N ASP A 335 10.63 15.52 2.65
CA ASP A 335 11.45 16.72 2.44
C ASP A 335 11.03 17.41 1.13
N PRO A 336 10.53 18.68 1.18
CA PRO A 336 10.08 19.39 -0.01
C PRO A 336 11.21 19.74 -0.98
N ASP A 337 12.47 19.72 -0.53
CA ASP A 337 13.63 20.05 -1.37
C ASP A 337 14.10 18.85 -2.21
N LEU A 338 13.58 17.65 -1.95
CA LEU A 338 13.89 16.46 -2.72
C LEU A 338 13.00 16.37 -3.98
N PRO A 339 13.54 15.87 -5.11
CA PRO A 339 12.75 15.69 -6.31
C PRO A 339 11.58 14.70 -6.08
N PRO A 340 10.50 14.80 -6.87
CA PRO A 340 9.44 13.80 -6.88
C PRO A 340 10.00 12.40 -7.16
N LEU A 341 9.39 11.38 -6.56
CA LEU A 341 9.74 10.00 -6.86
C LEU A 341 9.28 9.62 -8.27
N PRO A 342 10.04 8.79 -9.00
CA PRO A 342 9.59 8.27 -10.27
C PRO A 342 8.32 7.44 -10.10
N ALA A 343 7.46 7.46 -11.12
CA ALA A 343 6.28 6.62 -11.15
C ALA A 343 6.70 5.15 -11.27
N THR A 344 6.07 4.29 -10.47
CA THR A 344 6.20 2.85 -10.65
C THR A 344 5.31 2.42 -11.82
N PRO A 345 5.74 1.46 -12.64
CA PRO A 345 4.99 1.06 -13.82
C PRO A 345 3.65 0.42 -13.42
N ARG A 346 2.68 0.49 -14.34
CA ARG A 346 1.38 -0.16 -14.24
C ARG A 346 1.04 -0.89 -15.53
N ARG A 347 0.28 -1.96 -15.39
CA ARG A 347 -0.24 -2.75 -16.51
C ARG A 347 -1.19 -1.89 -17.35
N PRO A 348 -1.09 -1.96 -18.69
CA PRO A 348 -2.06 -1.34 -19.58
C PRO A 348 -3.49 -1.78 -19.27
N VAL A 349 -4.45 -0.88 -19.43
CA VAL A 349 -5.88 -1.17 -19.19
C VAL A 349 -6.37 -2.36 -20.01
N ASP A 350 -5.89 -2.51 -21.26
CA ASP A 350 -6.26 -3.61 -22.16
C ASP A 350 -5.79 -4.99 -21.67
N GLU A 351 -4.81 -5.07 -20.76
CA GLU A 351 -4.39 -6.34 -20.16
C GLU A 351 -5.21 -6.73 -18.93
N ILE A 352 -5.97 -5.79 -18.36
CA ILE A 352 -6.65 -5.95 -17.07
C ILE A 352 -8.15 -5.69 -17.15
N LEU A 353 -8.67 -5.19 -18.26
CA LEU A 353 -10.10 -4.95 -18.48
C LEU A 353 -10.62 -5.80 -19.64
N ASP A 354 -11.59 -6.66 -19.32
CA ASP A 354 -12.41 -7.40 -20.27
C ASP A 354 -13.76 -6.68 -20.45
N VAL A 355 -14.26 -6.57 -21.68
CA VAL A 355 -15.53 -5.92 -22.00
C VAL A 355 -16.40 -6.93 -22.74
N ALA A 356 -17.46 -7.38 -22.07
CA ALA A 356 -18.34 -8.45 -22.53
C ALA A 356 -19.54 -7.96 -23.35
#